data_AF-A0A1V6AIB8-F1
#
_entry.id   AF-A0A1V6AIB8-F1
#
_cell.length_a   1.000
_cell.length_b   1.000
_cell.length_c   1.000
_cell.angle_alpha   90.00
_cell.angle_beta   90.00
_cell.angle_gamma   90.00
#
_symmetry.space_group_name_H-M   'P 1'
#
loop_
_entity.id
_entity.type
_entity.pdbx_description
1 polymer ?
#
loop_
_entity_poly.entity_id
_entity_poly.type
_entity_poly.pdbx_seq_one_letter_code
_entity_poly.pdbx_strand_id
1 'polypeptide(L)'
;MTGKRREGLYSGVSTFLRKLSGGIAVGAVGIMLDVFHYSDTAVSAGNIEPLTTFGVKLLFCVIPAIFVVAMLLFLRKYKLGKDQFIVMQRALDKFRKEGVSVEISNEEAVVFQQISGANAEELFGKKNVE
;
A
#
# COMPACT_ATOMS: atom_id res chain seq x y z
N MET A 1 -3.47 -7.14 -18.42
CA MET A 1 -4.79 -7.37 -17.80
C MET A 1 -5.95 -6.67 -18.54
N THR A 2 -5.82 -5.46 -19.12
CA THR A 2 -6.86 -4.88 -20.04
C THR A 2 -6.31 -4.22 -21.32
N GLY A 3 -5.01 -4.38 -21.62
CA GLY A 3 -4.36 -3.76 -22.80
C GLY A 3 -4.11 -2.24 -22.71
N LYS A 4 -4.64 -1.55 -21.68
CA LYS A 4 -4.45 -0.10 -21.48
C LYS A 4 -3.18 0.17 -20.66
N ARG A 5 -2.28 1.03 -21.18
CA ARG A 5 -1.11 1.52 -20.43
C ARG A 5 -1.57 2.46 -19.31
N ARG A 6 -1.53 1.99 -18.06
CA ARG A 6 -1.92 2.76 -16.85
C ARG A 6 -0.80 2.88 -15.82
N GLU A 7 0.39 2.43 -16.16
CA GLU A 7 1.57 2.39 -15.27
C GLU A 7 1.89 3.77 -14.66
N GLY A 8 1.85 4.82 -15.49
CA GLY A 8 2.07 6.19 -15.04
C GLY A 8 1.01 6.71 -14.06
N LEU A 9 -0.26 6.31 -14.23
CA LEU A 9 -1.34 6.68 -13.32
C LEU A 9 -1.15 6.00 -11.95
N TYR A 10 -0.83 4.71 -11.94
CA TYR A 10 -0.59 3.97 -10.69
C TYR A 10 0.61 4.55 -9.92
N SER A 11 1.72 4.77 -10.62
CA SER A 11 2.93 5.38 -10.02
C SER A 11 2.69 6.81 -9.54
N GLY A 12 1.93 7.59 -10.32
CA GLY A 12 1.55 8.96 -9.97
C GLY A 12 0.71 9.01 -8.70
N VAL A 13 -0.34 8.19 -8.61
CA VAL A 13 -1.21 8.13 -7.42
C VAL A 13 -0.42 7.66 -6.20
N SER A 14 0.41 6.61 -6.32
CA SER A 14 1.21 6.14 -5.18
C SER A 14 2.20 7.20 -4.69
N THR A 15 2.84 7.93 -5.61
CA THR A 15 3.82 8.97 -5.25
C THR A 15 3.12 10.18 -4.64
N PHE A 16 1.99 10.60 -5.22
CA PHE A 16 1.17 11.69 -4.70
C PHE A 16 0.68 11.39 -3.28
N LEU A 17 0.07 10.22 -3.05
CA LEU A 17 -0.40 9.81 -1.74
C LEU A 17 0.74 9.76 -0.71
N ARG A 18 1.92 9.28 -1.11
CA ARG A 18 3.11 9.28 -0.24
C ARG A 18 3.55 10.69 0.15
N LYS A 19 3.58 11.62 -0.80
CA LYS A 19 3.95 13.03 -0.53
C LYS A 19 2.89 13.73 0.32
N LEU A 20 1.61 13.52 0.01
CA LEU A 20 0.49 14.07 0.75
C LEU A 20 0.49 13.58 2.20
N SER A 21 0.62 12.26 2.40
CA SER A 21 0.72 11.66 3.73
C SER A 21 1.92 12.20 4.51
N GLY A 22 3.09 12.32 3.87
CA GLY A 22 4.27 12.92 4.49
C GLY A 22 4.05 14.37 4.91
N GLY A 23 3.43 15.19 4.05
CA GLY A 23 3.10 16.58 4.36
C GLY A 23 2.13 16.72 5.53
N ILE A 24 1.06 15.92 5.55
CA ILE A 24 0.08 15.89 6.65
C ILE A 24 0.77 15.46 7.95
N ALA A 25 1.64 14.44 7.90
CA ALA A 25 2.36 13.96 9.08
C ALA A 25 3.28 15.03 9.67
N VAL A 26 4.09 15.71 8.83
CA VAL A 26 4.99 16.78 9.30
C VAL A 26 4.19 17.96 9.87
N GLY A 27 3.10 18.36 9.21
CA GLY A 27 2.23 19.43 9.73
C GLY A 27 1.60 19.06 11.08
N ALA A 28 1.13 17.83 11.24
CA ALA A 28 0.58 17.34 12.50
C ALA A 28 1.62 17.27 13.63
N VAL A 29 2.86 16.87 13.32
CA VAL A 29 3.97 16.86 14.29
C VAL A 29 4.24 18.27 14.84
N GLY A 30 4.26 19.29 13.98
CA GLY A 30 4.44 20.68 14.42
C GLY A 30 3.41 21.12 15.46
N ILE A 31 2.12 20.89 15.17
CA ILE A 31 1.03 21.21 16.11
C ILE A 31 1.16 20.43 17.42
N MET A 32 1.55 19.15 17.35
CA MET A 32 1.70 18.32 18.54
C MET A 32 2.88 18.76 19.41
N LEU A 33 3.97 19.26 18.81
CA LEU A 33 5.11 19.80 19.57
C LEU A 33 4.71 21.03 20.39
N ASP A 34 3.89 21.93 19.83
CA ASP A 34 3.34 23.07 20.57
C ASP A 34 2.47 22.62 21.74
N VAL A 35 1.63 21.59 21.54
CA VAL A 35 0.76 21.02 22.59
C VAL A 35 1.57 20.42 23.75
N PHE A 36 2.75 19.83 23.47
CA PHE A 36 3.63 19.28 24.51
C PHE A 36 4.63 20.31 25.07
N HIS A 37 4.38 21.60 24.84
CA HIS A 37 5.19 22.73 25.29
C HIS A 37 6.67 22.59 24.91
N TYR A 38 6.94 22.07 23.72
CA TYR A 38 8.30 22.00 23.22
C TYR A 38 8.89 23.41 23.11
N SER A 39 10.07 23.62 23.70
CA SER A 39 10.77 24.90 23.69
C SER A 39 12.26 24.68 23.48
N ASP A 40 12.82 25.29 22.44
CA ASP A 40 14.26 25.21 22.13
C ASP A 40 15.12 25.80 23.25
N THR A 41 14.61 26.80 23.99
CA THR A 41 15.34 27.39 25.13
C THR A 41 15.41 26.42 26.30
N ALA A 42 14.34 25.67 26.57
CA ALA A 42 14.29 24.67 27.63
C ALA A 42 15.20 23.46 27.32
N VAL A 43 15.22 23.03 26.05
CA VAL A 43 16.12 21.97 25.58
C VAL A 43 17.58 22.40 25.68
N SER A 44 17.91 23.61 25.22
CA SER A 44 19.28 24.13 25.24
C SER A 44 19.81 24.38 26.66
N ALA A 45 18.92 24.74 27.60
CA ALA A 45 19.24 24.91 29.01
C ALA A 45 19.27 23.58 29.80
N GLY A 46 18.93 22.46 29.17
CA GLY A 46 18.87 21.15 29.82
C GLY A 46 17.70 20.98 30.82
N ASN A 47 16.75 21.92 30.84
CA ASN A 47 15.59 21.90 31.72
C ASN A 47 14.35 21.43 30.94
N ILE A 48 14.36 20.17 30.50
CA ILE A 48 13.29 19.59 29.70
C ILE A 48 12.19 19.09 30.64
N GLU A 49 10.96 19.54 30.41
CA GLU A 49 9.82 19.09 31.19
C GLU A 49 9.58 17.58 30.92
N PRO A 50 9.26 16.77 31.97
CA PRO A 50 8.93 15.36 31.78
C PRO A 50 7.80 15.13 30.78
N LEU A 51 6.85 16.08 30.70
CA LEU A 51 5.74 16.07 29.75
C LEU A 51 6.22 16.15 28.30
N THR A 52 7.14 17.06 27.98
CA THR A 52 7.71 17.19 26.62
C THR A 52 8.46 15.93 26.21
N THR A 53 9.24 15.35 27.13
CA THR A 53 9.96 14.08 26.87
C THR A 53 9.00 12.94 26.58
N PHE A 54 7.89 12.86 27.32
CA PHE A 54 6.85 11.86 27.08
C PHE A 54 6.14 12.09 25.75
N GLY A 55 5.79 13.34 25.42
CA GLY A 55 5.16 13.72 24.16
C GLY A 55 5.97 13.34 22.92
N VAL A 56 7.29 13.61 22.94
CA VAL A 56 8.19 13.23 21.83
C VAL A 56 8.29 11.71 21.69
N LYS A 57 8.41 10.96 22.80
CA LYS A 57 8.41 9.48 22.75
C LYS A 57 7.10 8.93 22.18
N LEU A 58 5.97 9.54 22.53
CA LEU A 58 4.67 9.16 22.01
C LEU A 58 4.58 9.42 20.48
N LEU A 59 5.01 10.60 20.04
CA LEU A 59 5.00 11.02 18.63
C LEU A 59 5.86 10.14 17.72
N PHE A 60 7.06 9.78 18.15
CA PHE A 60 8.04 9.08 17.29
C PHE A 60 8.10 7.58 17.51
N CYS A 61 7.55 7.06 18.61
CA CYS A 61 7.62 5.63 18.93
C CYS A 61 6.23 4.99 18.95
N VAL A 62 5.31 5.51 19.77
CA VAL A 62 4.00 4.89 19.99
C VAL A 62 3.09 5.07 18.77
N ILE A 63 2.98 6.28 18.24
CA ILE A 63 2.10 6.56 17.08
C ILE A 63 2.56 5.76 15.84
N PRO A 64 3.85 5.77 15.44
CA PRO A 64 4.30 4.96 14.32
C PRO A 64 4.12 3.46 14.56
N ALA A 65 4.36 2.97 15.78
CA ALA A 65 4.12 1.56 16.11
C ALA A 65 2.65 1.17 15.92
N ILE A 66 1.70 2.01 16.32
CA ILE A 66 0.26 1.78 16.10
C ILE A 66 -0.05 1.71 14.60
N PHE A 67 0.50 2.62 13.78
CA PHE A 67 0.32 2.59 12.33
C PHE A 67 0.88 1.30 11.70
N VAL A 68 2.05 0.84 12.15
CA VAL A 68 2.64 -0.43 11.69
C VAL A 68 1.76 -1.62 12.08
N VAL A 69 1.28 -1.67 13.32
CA VAL A 69 0.37 -2.74 13.76
C VAL A 69 -0.93 -2.72 12.95
N ALA A 70 -1.52 -1.54 12.75
CA ALA A 70 -2.71 -1.38 11.91
C ALA A 70 -2.45 -1.88 10.48
N MET A 71 -1.33 -1.47 9.87
CA MET A 71 -0.90 -1.96 8.54
C MET A 71 -0.81 -3.48 8.51
N LEU A 72 -0.21 -4.12 9.52
CA LEU A 72 -0.12 -5.57 9.61
C LEU A 72 -1.51 -6.23 9.74
N LEU A 73 -2.42 -5.65 10.53
CA LEU A 73 -3.80 -6.15 10.63
C LEU A 73 -4.54 -6.08 9.30
N PHE A 74 -4.38 -5.00 8.54
CA PHE A 74 -4.93 -4.89 7.19
C PHE A 74 -4.28 -5.89 6.23
N LEU A 75 -2.97 -6.10 6.35
CA LEU A 75 -2.24 -7.07 5.53
C LEU A 75 -2.74 -8.50 5.75
N ARG A 76 -3.15 -8.86 6.97
CA ARG A 76 -3.76 -10.18 7.24
C ARG A 76 -5.07 -10.43 6.49
N LYS A 77 -5.81 -9.38 6.12
CA LYS A 77 -7.02 -9.50 5.29
C LYS A 77 -6.71 -9.52 3.79
N TYR A 78 -5.45 -9.25 3.41
CA TYR A 78 -5.04 -9.23 2.02
C TYR A 78 -4.91 -10.67 1.50
N LYS A 79 -5.67 -10.99 0.45
CA LYS A 79 -5.81 -12.38 -0.01
C LYS A 79 -4.62 -12.91 -0.80
N LEU A 80 -3.70 -12.07 -1.32
CA LEU A 80 -2.55 -12.52 -2.11
C LEU A 80 -1.41 -13.06 -1.23
N GLY A 81 -1.35 -14.38 -1.11
CA GLY A 81 -0.18 -15.10 -0.64
C GLY A 81 0.89 -15.32 -1.73
N LYS A 82 2.02 -15.92 -1.35
CA LYS A 82 3.11 -16.28 -2.30
C LYS A 82 2.63 -17.25 -3.39
N ASP A 83 1.84 -18.25 -3.04
CA ASP A 83 1.40 -19.27 -4.00
C ASP A 83 0.49 -18.68 -5.08
N GLN A 84 -0.43 -17.82 -4.66
CA GLN A 84 -1.31 -17.06 -5.55
C GLN A 84 -0.54 -16.15 -6.50
N PHE A 85 0.52 -15.49 -6.01
CA PHE A 85 1.40 -14.68 -6.83
C PHE A 85 2.16 -15.53 -7.88
N ILE A 86 2.67 -16.70 -7.48
CA ILE A 86 3.39 -17.62 -8.37
C ILE A 86 2.46 -18.18 -9.46
N VAL A 87 1.24 -18.57 -9.09
CA VAL A 87 0.22 -19.04 -10.04
C VAL A 87 -0.11 -17.95 -11.06
N MET A 88 -0.31 -16.71 -10.59
CA MET A 88 -0.58 -15.57 -11.46
C MET A 88 0.60 -15.26 -12.40
N GLN A 89 1.83 -15.30 -11.89
CA GLN A 89 3.02 -15.09 -12.71
C GLN A 89 3.18 -16.14 -13.81
N ARG A 90 3.00 -17.44 -13.48
CA ARG A 90 3.08 -18.52 -14.47
C ARG A 90 2.06 -18.36 -15.59
N ALA A 91 0.82 -18.03 -15.25
CA ALA A 91 -0.22 -17.81 -16.24
C ALA A 91 0.06 -16.59 -17.14
N LEU A 92 0.60 -15.50 -16.57
CA LEU A 92 1.03 -14.34 -17.34
C LEU A 92 2.19 -14.67 -18.29
N ASP A 93 3.14 -15.50 -17.87
CA ASP A 93 4.28 -15.92 -18.70
C ASP A 93 3.84 -16.88 -19.83
N LYS A 94 2.91 -17.81 -19.55
CA LYS A 94 2.27 -18.64 -20.59
C LYS A 94 1.59 -17.76 -21.65
N PHE A 95 0.78 -16.79 -21.20
CA PHE A 95 0.08 -15.86 -22.11
C PHE A 95 1.03 -15.03 -22.97
N ARG A 96 2.17 -14.57 -22.42
CA ARG A 96 3.18 -13.83 -23.17
C ARG A 96 3.88 -14.66 -24.24
N LYS A 97 4.03 -15.97 -24.04
CA LYS A 97 4.72 -16.88 -24.97
C LYS A 97 3.80 -17.43 -26.06
N GLU A 98 2.57 -17.77 -25.70
CA GLU A 98 1.64 -18.51 -26.58
C GLU A 98 0.52 -17.63 -27.17
N GLY A 99 0.33 -16.40 -26.67
CA GLY A 99 -0.70 -15.49 -27.17
C GLY A 99 -2.11 -15.85 -26.68
N VAL A 100 -3.13 -15.35 -27.39
CA VAL A 100 -4.57 -15.36 -26.98
C VAL A 100 -5.18 -16.77 -26.86
N SER A 101 -4.50 -17.81 -27.34
CA SER A 101 -4.99 -19.19 -27.43
C SER A 101 -4.78 -20.06 -26.18
N VAL A 102 -4.32 -19.50 -25.06
CA VAL A 102 -4.16 -20.28 -23.82
C VAL A 102 -5.54 -20.58 -23.22
N GLU A 103 -5.97 -21.83 -23.29
CA GLU A 103 -7.04 -22.35 -22.42
C GLU A 103 -6.56 -22.27 -20.97
N ILE A 104 -7.08 -21.29 -20.23
CA ILE A 104 -6.80 -21.16 -18.81
C ILE A 104 -7.52 -22.32 -18.11
N SER A 105 -6.76 -23.22 -17.47
CA SER A 105 -7.33 -24.29 -16.64
C SER A 105 -8.27 -23.70 -15.59
N ASN A 106 -9.41 -24.36 -15.31
CA ASN A 106 -10.43 -23.90 -14.36
C ASN A 106 -9.85 -23.53 -12.98
N GLU A 107 -8.79 -24.20 -12.53
CA GLU A 107 -8.11 -23.87 -11.27
C GLU A 107 -7.34 -22.53 -11.33
N GLU A 108 -6.67 -22.26 -12.46
CA GLU A 108 -5.94 -21.01 -12.68
C GLU A 108 -6.94 -19.84 -12.79
N ALA A 109 -8.10 -20.04 -13.43
CA ALA A 109 -9.15 -19.03 -13.57
C ALA A 109 -9.76 -18.58 -12.23
N VAL A 110 -10.01 -19.51 -11.30
CA VAL A 110 -10.54 -19.21 -9.96
C VAL A 110 -9.55 -18.38 -9.15
N VAL A 111 -8.26 -18.73 -9.19
CA VAL A 111 -7.20 -17.96 -8.51
C VAL A 111 -7.09 -16.55 -9.10
N PHE A 112 -7.20 -16.41 -10.43
CA PHE A 112 -7.20 -15.10 -11.09
C PHE A 112 -8.39 -14.24 -10.70
N GLN A 113 -9.60 -14.80 -10.64
CA GLN A 113 -10.80 -14.06 -10.26
C GLN A 113 -10.73 -13.64 -8.79
N GLN A 114 -10.23 -14.50 -7.90
CA GLN A 114 -10.04 -14.18 -6.48
C GLN A 114 -9.03 -13.05 -6.25
N ILE A 115 -8.00 -12.96 -7.11
CA ILE A 115 -6.92 -11.96 -6.99
C ILE A 115 -7.28 -10.65 -7.70
N SER A 116 -7.84 -10.72 -8.91
CA SER A 116 -8.09 -9.55 -9.76
C SER A 116 -9.50 -8.99 -9.63
N GLY A 117 -10.45 -9.78 -9.15
CA GLY A 117 -11.88 -9.43 -9.14
C GLY A 117 -12.53 -9.39 -10.53
N ALA A 118 -11.75 -9.61 -11.60
CA ALA A 118 -12.24 -9.65 -12.98
C ALA A 118 -12.50 -11.09 -13.42
N ASN A 119 -13.52 -11.29 -14.25
CA ASN A 119 -13.81 -12.59 -14.85
C ASN A 119 -12.70 -12.98 -15.83
N ALA A 120 -12.43 -14.28 -15.95
CA ALA A 120 -11.43 -14.82 -16.89
C ALA A 120 -11.69 -14.41 -18.35
N GLU A 121 -12.93 -14.06 -18.67
CA GLU A 121 -13.37 -13.59 -19.99
C GLU A 121 -12.97 -12.14 -20.28
N GLU A 122 -12.90 -11.25 -19.28
CA GLU A 122 -12.44 -9.86 -19.47
C GLU A 122 -10.91 -9.74 -19.47
N LEU A 123 -10.23 -10.80 -19.03
CA LEU A 123 -8.79 -10.88 -18.95
C LEU A 123 -8.19 -10.77 -20.36
N PHE A 124 -7.20 -9.88 -20.47
CA PHE A 124 -6.46 -9.62 -21.71
C PHE A 124 -7.25 -8.93 -22.83
N GLY A 125 -8.40 -8.33 -22.52
CA GLY A 125 -9.14 -7.50 -23.48
C GLY A 125 -10.00 -8.28 -24.46
N LYS A 126 -10.37 -9.53 -24.13
CA LYS A 126 -11.49 -10.22 -24.77
C LYS A 126 -12.78 -9.45 -24.41
N LYS A 127 -13.11 -8.47 -25.24
CA LYS A 127 -14.45 -7.91 -25.30
C LYS A 127 -15.25 -8.90 -26.15
N ASN A 128 -16.16 -9.67 -25.55
CA ASN A 128 -17.17 -10.35 -26.35
C ASN A 128 -17.93 -9.26 -27.10
N VAL A 129 -17.78 -9.31 -28.42
CA VAL A 129 -18.58 -8.57 -29.37
C VAL A 129 -19.95 -9.24 -29.32
N GLU A 130 -20.92 -8.54 -28.73
CA GLU A 130 -22.31 -8.55 -29.19
C GLU A 130 -22.70 -7.10 -29.48
#